data_AF-A0A1L5NY00-F1
#
_entry.id   AF-A0A1L5NY00-F1
#
_cell.length_a   1.000
_cell.length_b   1.000
_cell.length_c   1.000
_cell.angle_alpha   90.00
_cell.angle_beta   90.00
_cell.angle_gamma   90.00
#
_symmetry.space_group_name_H-M   'P 1'
#
loop_
_entity.id
_entity.type
_entity.pdbx_description
1 polymer ?
#
loop_
_entity_poly.entity_id
_entity_poly.type
_entity_poly.pdbx_seq_one_letter_code
_entity_poly.pdbx_strand_id
1 'polypeptide(L)' 'MKSSLDHLPEKKQRELARIVEIVHEEFEDALKGGEAEFKKKGRIWKIILFGSYGAP' A
#
# COMPACT_ATOMS: atom_id res chain seq x y z
N MET A 1 -0.77 -10.94 -12.75
CA MET A 1 -1.48 -10.48 -11.54
C MET A 1 -2.56 -9.53 -12.01
N LYS A 2 -3.82 -9.71 -11.60
CA LYS A 2 -4.83 -8.67 -11.81
C LYS A 2 -4.51 -7.50 -10.88
N SER A 3 -4.36 -6.30 -11.44
CA SER A 3 -4.08 -5.05 -10.72
C SER A 3 -5.25 -4.06 -10.80
N SER A 4 -6.27 -4.36 -11.60
CA SER A 4 -7.51 -3.59 -11.63
C SER A 4 -8.29 -3.82 -10.34
N LEU A 5 -8.90 -2.75 -9.83
CA LEU A 5 -9.80 -2.73 -8.69
C LEU A 5 -11.27 -2.54 -9.12
N ASP A 6 -11.55 -2.56 -10.43
CA ASP A 6 -12.85 -2.19 -11.01
C ASP A 6 -13.97 -3.17 -10.62
N HIS A 7 -13.60 -4.37 -10.17
CA HIS A 7 -14.52 -5.37 -9.62
C HIS A 7 -15.00 -5.03 -8.20
N LEU A 8 -14.33 -4.10 -7.50
CA LEU A 8 -14.73 -3.67 -6.17
C LEU A 8 -15.75 -2.53 -6.24
N PRO A 9 -16.73 -2.48 -5.34
CA PRO A 9 -17.57 -1.30 -5.16
C PRO A 9 -16.73 -0.05 -4.88
N GLU A 10 -17.16 1.09 -5.42
CA GLU A 10 -16.43 2.36 -5.37
C GLU A 10 -16.02 2.76 -3.93
N LYS A 11 -16.89 2.51 -2.95
CA LYS A 11 -16.58 2.75 -1.52
C LYS A 11 -15.32 2.00 -1.07
N LYS A 12 -15.19 0.72 -1.42
CA LYS A 12 -14.01 -0.09 -1.09
C LYS A 12 -12.77 0.39 -1.84
N GLN A 13 -12.92 0.82 -3.09
CA GLN A 13 -11.80 1.40 -3.84
C GLN A 13 -11.27 2.68 -3.17
N ARG A 14 -12.17 3.60 -2.77
CA ARG A 14 -11.79 4.82 -2.04
C ARG A 14 -11.14 4.52 -0.69
N GLU A 15 -11.67 3.53 0.03
CA GLU A 15 -11.09 3.08 1.30
C GLU A 15 -9.67 2.50 1.10
N LEU A 16 -9.48 1.64 0.09
CA LEU A 16 -8.17 1.12 -0.26
C LEU A 16 -7.19 2.22 -0.66
N ALA A 17 -7.62 3.20 -1.44
CA ALA A 17 -6.77 4.34 -1.80
C ALA A 17 -6.26 5.07 -0.56
N ARG A 18 -7.13 5.30 0.43
CA ARG A 18 -6.75 5.92 1.70
C ARG A 18 -5.84 5.04 2.56
N ILE A 19 -6.07 3.72 2.57
CA ILE A 19 -5.19 2.79 3.28
C ILE A 19 -3.78 2.80 2.67
N VAL A 20 -3.70 2.79 1.34
CA VAL A 20 -2.40 2.85 0.63
C VAL A 20 -1.68 4.15 0.95
N GLU A 21 -2.38 5.28 0.94
CA GLU A 21 -1.82 6.59 1.33
C GLU A 21 -1.20 6.55 2.74
N ILE A 22 -1.96 6.10 3.74
CA ILE A 22 -1.48 5.97 5.13
C ILE A 22 -0.27 5.03 5.21
N VAL A 23 -0.30 3.87 4.54
CA VAL A 23 0.81 2.92 4.55
C VAL A 23 2.09 3.55 3.97
N HIS A 24 1.97 4.38 2.94
CA HIS A 24 3.10 5.10 2.37
C HIS A 24 3.63 6.19 3.31
N GLU A 25 2.76 7.00 3.90
CA GLU A 25 3.14 8.05 4.86
C GLU A 25 3.88 7.46 6.07
N GLU A 26 3.28 6.45 6.72
CA GLU A 26 3.87 5.79 7.89
C GLU A 26 5.19 5.09 7.54
N PHE A 27 5.31 4.53 6.34
CA PHE A 27 6.55 3.95 5.86
C PHE A 27 7.64 5.01 5.68
N GLU A 28 7.33 6.14 5.05
CA GLU A 28 8.28 7.25 4.90
C GLU A 28 8.75 7.79 6.26
N ASP A 29 7.85 7.96 7.21
CA ASP A 29 8.19 8.41 8.56
C ASP A 29 9.05 7.39 9.31
N ALA A 30 8.74 6.10 9.21
CA ALA A 30 9.57 5.04 9.77
C ALA A 30 10.98 4.99 9.13
N LEU A 31 11.11 5.31 7.83
CA LEU A 31 12.40 5.39 7.16
C LEU A 31 13.25 6.58 7.63
N LYS A 32 12.63 7.73 7.95
CA LYS A 32 13.35 8.90 8.49
C LYS A 32 14.03 8.60 9.84
N GLY A 33 13.44 7.72 10.64
CA GLY A 33 13.99 7.28 11.94
C GLY A 33 15.11 6.23 11.84
N GLY A 34 15.43 5.71 10.65
CA GLY A 34 16.43 4.65 10.47
C GLY A 34 17.87 5.18 10.44
N GLU A 35 18.69 4.79 11.43
CA GLU A 35 20.10 5.20 11.52
C GLU A 35 21.00 4.62 10.41
N ALA A 36 20.62 3.50 9.78
CA ALA A 36 21.43 2.84 8.76
C ALA A 36 21.15 3.38 7.35
N GLU A 37 22.22 3.71 6.60
CA GLU A 37 22.15 4.27 5.23
C GLU A 37 21.34 3.42 4.24
N PHE A 38 21.34 2.09 4.40
CA PHE A 38 20.56 1.19 3.55
C PHE A 38 19.05 1.24 3.83
N LYS A 39 18.64 1.58 5.07
CA LYS A 39 17.22 1.72 5.43
C LYS A 39 16.63 2.99 4.81
N LYS A 40 17.42 4.06 4.67
CA LYS A 40 17.00 5.32 4.04
C LYS A 40 16.59 5.19 2.56
N LYS A 41 16.89 4.07 1.91
CA LYS A 41 16.54 3.78 0.50
C LYS A 41 15.43 2.75 0.34
N GLY A 42 14.78 2.34 1.44
CA GLY A 42 13.65 1.42 1.41
C GLY A 42 12.52 1.94 0.52
N ARG A 43 11.87 1.05 -0.23
CA ARG A 43 10.71 1.37 -1.05
C ARG A 43 9.69 0.24 -0.96
N ILE A 44 8.41 0.58 -0.92
CA ILE A 44 7.34 -0.41 -1.05
C ILE A 44 7.34 -0.91 -2.49
N TRP A 45 7.63 -2.19 -2.68
CA TRP A 45 7.68 -2.80 -4.02
C TRP A 45 6.30 -3.21 -4.53
N LYS A 46 5.48 -3.80 -3.65
CA LYS A 46 4.12 -4.27 -3.96
C LYS A 46 3.24 -4.25 -2.72
N ILE A 47 1.96 -3.98 -2.93
CA ILE A 47 0.88 -4.23 -1.97
C ILE A 47 0.02 -5.34 -2.57
N ILE A 48 -0.28 -6.37 -1.78
CA ILE A 48 -1.03 -7.56 -2.23
C ILE A 48 -2.33 -7.63 -1.43
N LEU A 49 -3.45 -7.64 -2.15
CA LEU A 49 -4.79 -7.75 -1.56
C LEU A 49 -5.22 -9.21 -1.54
N PHE A 50 -5.79 -9.65 -0.41
CA PHE A 50 -6.28 -11.02 -0.22
C PHE A 50 -7.80 -11.05 0.01
N GLY A 51 -8.41 -12.22 -0.14
CA GLY A 51 -9.82 -12.45 0.13
C GLY A 51 -10.75 -11.60 -0.75
N SER A 52 -11.77 -11.01 -0.13
CA SER A 52 -12.83 -10.26 -0.82
C SER A 52 -12.38 -8.97 -1.51
N TYR A 53 -11.10 -8.61 -1.42
CA TYR A 53 -10.48 -7.48 -2.13
C TYR A 53 -9.66 -7.91 -3.35
N GLY A 54 -9.20 -9.16 -3.40
CA GLY A 54 -8.38 -9.70 -4.48
C GLY A 54 -9.12 -10.67 -5.41
N ALA A 55 -10.28 -11.19 -4.98
CA ALA A 55 -11.16 -11.99 -5.83
C ALA A 55 -11.84 -11.08 -6.87
N PRO A 56 -11.92 -11.49 -8.15
CA PRO A 56 -12.64 -10.76 -9.19
C PRO A 56 -14.16 -10.80 -8.99
#